data_AF-A0A9P4LJQ9-F1
#
_entry.id   AF-A0A9P4LJQ9-F1
#
_cell.length_a   1.000
_cell.length_b   1.000
_cell.length_c   1.000
_cell.angle_alpha   90.00
_cell.angle_beta   90.00
_cell.angle_gamma   90.00
#
_symmetry.space_group_name_H-M   'P 1'
#
loop_
_entity.id
_entity.type
_entity.pdbx_description
1 polymer ?
#
loop_
_entity_poly.entity_id
_entity_poly.type
_entity_poly.pdbx_seq_one_letter_code
_entity_poly.pdbx_strand_id
1 'polypeptide(L)'
;MQSPDLLPKTCAVRNATIILPAELWLIVLEQTSSINSQHLWTVVRFVSRDFKNLAERIYVSTHLPRLAISLALPRRDPTTSALVWPGFIPHARLILCFDKLASNPEDAIFTSPETLGKGQDLQSLEDLKLSNVLPKKRLQEAAAWVSVNGVQGQGASMMLSRDIAWDEERKLWTWELDWKRLVSQFFALKERKYGNTRPRRLFNRR
;
A
#
# COMPACT_ATOMS: atom_id res chain seq x y z
N MET A 1 1.75 -21.74 -76.23
CA MET A 1 0.83 -20.86 -75.46
C MET A 1 0.97 -21.24 -74.00
N GLN A 2 1.80 -20.51 -73.26
CA GLN A 2 2.01 -20.70 -71.82
C GLN A 2 1.16 -19.65 -71.09
N SER A 3 0.23 -20.11 -70.25
CA SER A 3 -0.51 -19.26 -69.32
C SER A 3 0.44 -18.76 -68.22
N PRO A 4 0.46 -17.46 -67.89
CA PRO A 4 1.24 -16.97 -66.76
C PRO A 4 0.50 -17.24 -65.45
N ASP A 5 1.21 -17.91 -64.53
CA ASP A 5 0.82 -18.13 -63.15
C ASP A 5 0.48 -16.81 -62.43
N LEU A 6 -0.81 -16.63 -62.13
CA LEU A 6 -1.30 -15.62 -61.20
C LEU A 6 -1.16 -16.17 -59.77
N LEU A 7 0.02 -16.01 -59.18
CA LEU A 7 0.17 -16.18 -57.73
C LEU A 7 -0.67 -15.11 -57.02
N PRO A 8 -1.49 -15.49 -56.01
CA PRO A 8 -2.23 -14.52 -55.22
C PRO A 8 -1.25 -13.67 -54.42
N LYS A 9 -1.32 -12.35 -54.62
CA LYS A 9 -0.66 -11.36 -53.77
C LYS A 9 -1.12 -11.60 -52.34
N THR A 10 -0.24 -12.12 -51.50
CA THR A 10 -0.44 -12.18 -50.06
C THR A 10 -0.59 -10.75 -49.55
N CYS A 11 -1.82 -10.36 -49.22
CA CYS A 11 -2.09 -9.13 -48.50
C CYS A 11 -1.36 -9.21 -47.17
N ALA A 12 -0.27 -8.45 -47.04
CA ALA A 12 0.35 -8.20 -45.75
C ALA A 12 -0.71 -7.55 -44.85
N VAL A 13 -1.27 -8.34 -43.94
CA VAL A 13 -2.11 -7.83 -42.85
C VAL A 13 -1.20 -6.93 -42.03
N ARG A 14 -1.25 -5.63 -42.30
CA ARG A 14 -0.71 -4.62 -41.40
C ARG A 14 -1.51 -4.78 -40.12
N ASN A 15 -0.90 -5.39 -39.10
CA ASN A 15 -1.42 -5.40 -37.74
C ASN A 15 -1.51 -3.94 -37.30
N ALA A 16 -2.62 -3.29 -37.59
CA ALA A 16 -2.96 -2.00 -37.02
C ALA A 16 -3.08 -2.25 -35.51
N THR A 17 -2.07 -1.84 -34.76
CA THR A 17 -2.15 -1.81 -33.31
C THR A 17 -3.30 -0.89 -32.96
N ILE A 18 -4.43 -1.45 -32.52
CA ILE A 18 -5.56 -0.68 -32.02
C ILE A 18 -5.07 0.03 -30.76
N ILE A 19 -4.86 1.33 -30.86
CA ILE A 19 -4.50 2.16 -29.72
C ILE A 19 -5.81 2.54 -29.04
N LEU A 20 -6.11 1.84 -27.95
CA LEU A 20 -7.22 2.19 -27.06
C LEU A 20 -6.91 3.53 -26.35
N PRO A 21 -7.90 4.44 -26.24
CA PRO A 21 -7.81 5.64 -25.41
C PRO A 21 -7.46 5.33 -23.96
N ALA A 22 -6.77 6.26 -23.29
CA ALA A 22 -6.29 6.10 -21.91
C ALA A 22 -7.44 5.86 -20.92
N GLU A 23 -8.60 6.47 -21.15
CA GLU A 23 -9.80 6.35 -20.33
C GLU A 23 -10.36 4.94 -20.36
N LEU A 24 -10.37 4.30 -21.54
CA LEU A 24 -10.80 2.91 -21.67
C LEU A 24 -9.82 1.96 -20.98
N TRP A 25 -8.52 2.24 -21.07
CA TRP A 25 -7.53 1.50 -20.31
C TRP A 25 -7.70 1.65 -18.79
N LEU A 26 -8.03 2.84 -18.29
CA LEU A 26 -8.30 3.04 -16.86
C LEU A 26 -9.46 2.17 -16.40
N ILE A 27 -10.57 2.14 -17.15
CA ILE A 27 -11.75 1.32 -16.80
C ILE A 27 -11.38 -0.16 -16.77
N VAL A 28 -10.68 -0.65 -17.80
CA VAL A 28 -10.23 -2.06 -17.86
C VAL A 28 -9.32 -2.38 -16.68
N LEU A 29 -8.32 -1.53 -16.43
CA LEU A 29 -7.34 -1.76 -15.38
C LEU A 29 -7.96 -1.66 -13.98
N GLU A 30 -8.91 -0.74 -13.75
CA GLU A 30 -9.62 -0.61 -12.48
C GLU A 30 -10.48 -1.84 -12.18
N GLN A 31 -11.18 -2.38 -13.19
CA GLN A 31 -11.91 -3.64 -13.03
C GLN A 31 -10.96 -4.79 -12.69
N THR A 32 -9.80 -4.89 -13.35
CA THR A 32 -8.82 -5.93 -13.02
C THR A 32 -8.15 -5.72 -11.66
N SER A 33 -7.97 -4.46 -11.21
CA SER A 33 -7.34 -4.14 -9.93
C SER A 33 -8.20 -4.58 -8.75
N SER A 34 -9.52 -4.53 -8.90
CA SER A 34 -10.47 -5.03 -7.90
C SER A 34 -10.29 -6.53 -7.62
N ILE A 35 -9.87 -7.29 -8.64
CA ILE A 35 -9.64 -8.73 -8.57
C ILE A 35 -8.21 -9.02 -8.09
N ASN A 36 -7.22 -8.31 -8.64
CA ASN A 36 -5.80 -8.57 -8.37
C ASN A 36 -4.95 -7.30 -8.44
N SER A 37 -5.11 -6.43 -7.44
CA SER A 37 -4.27 -5.24 -7.26
C SER A 37 -2.76 -5.56 -7.29
N GLN A 38 -2.33 -6.67 -6.66
CA GLN A 38 -0.93 -7.08 -6.69
C GLN A 38 -0.39 -7.22 -8.12
N HIS A 39 -1.11 -7.90 -9.01
CA HIS A 39 -0.68 -8.09 -10.40
C HIS A 39 -0.58 -6.76 -11.16
N LEU A 40 -1.52 -5.83 -10.91
CA LEU A 40 -1.46 -4.49 -11.48
C LEU A 40 -0.14 -3.78 -11.10
N TRP A 41 0.26 -3.87 -9.83
CA TRP A 41 1.48 -3.22 -9.34
C TRP A 41 2.77 -3.91 -9.74
N THR A 42 2.82 -5.25 -9.64
CA THR A 42 4.07 -6.01 -9.81
C THR A 42 4.35 -6.42 -11.24
N VAL A 43 3.33 -6.45 -12.12
CA VAL A 43 3.49 -6.89 -13.52
C VAL A 43 3.08 -5.80 -14.50
N VAL A 44 1.82 -5.37 -14.50
CA VAL A 44 1.27 -4.46 -15.52
C VAL A 44 2.01 -3.12 -15.52
N ARG A 45 2.31 -2.59 -14.34
CA ARG A 45 3.07 -1.34 -14.16
C ARG A 45 4.42 -1.32 -14.90
N PHE A 46 5.03 -2.46 -15.16
CA PHE A 46 6.34 -2.55 -15.81
C PHE A 46 6.28 -2.84 -17.31
N VAL A 47 5.09 -2.98 -17.90
CA VAL A 47 4.92 -3.28 -19.33
C VAL A 47 5.35 -2.11 -20.22
N SER A 48 4.93 -0.89 -19.86
CA SER A 48 5.31 0.34 -20.57
C SER A 48 5.21 1.56 -19.65
N ARG A 49 5.71 2.71 -20.12
CA ARG A 49 5.56 3.99 -19.40
C ARG A 49 4.11 4.41 -19.25
N ASP A 50 3.27 4.14 -20.25
CA ASP A 50 1.84 4.48 -20.20
C ASP A 50 1.11 3.62 -19.18
N PHE A 51 1.35 2.30 -19.20
CA PHE A 51 0.79 1.40 -18.18
C PHE A 51 1.28 1.73 -16.77
N LYS A 52 2.54 2.16 -16.62
CA LYS A 52 3.06 2.65 -15.34
C LYS A 52 2.22 3.82 -14.83
N ASN A 53 1.99 4.84 -15.65
CA ASN A 53 1.23 6.03 -15.28
C ASN A 53 -0.22 5.68 -14.92
N LEU A 54 -0.87 4.82 -15.72
CA LEU A 54 -2.24 4.38 -15.49
C LEU A 54 -2.38 3.56 -14.20
N ALA A 55 -1.47 2.61 -13.98
CA ALA A 55 -1.44 1.81 -12.75
C ALA A 55 -1.21 2.69 -11.52
N GLU A 56 -0.25 3.61 -11.57
CA GLU A 56 0.01 4.55 -10.47
C GLU A 56 -1.20 5.45 -10.19
N ARG A 57 -1.89 5.92 -11.22
CA ARG A 57 -3.12 6.71 -11.07
C ARG A 57 -4.24 5.93 -10.37
N ILE A 58 -4.46 4.67 -10.75
CA ILE A 58 -5.44 3.78 -10.10
C ILE A 58 -5.05 3.53 -8.64
N TYR A 59 -3.75 3.37 -8.36
CA TYR A 59 -3.29 3.20 -6.99
C TYR A 59 -3.58 4.41 -6.12
N VAL A 60 -3.28 5.61 -6.61
CA VAL A 60 -3.57 6.86 -5.92
C VAL A 60 -5.07 7.04 -5.68
N SER A 61 -5.92 6.76 -6.67
CA SER A 61 -7.37 6.98 -6.55
C SER A 61 -8.08 5.91 -5.71
N THR A 62 -7.64 4.65 -5.80
CA THR A 62 -8.47 3.50 -5.37
C THR A 62 -7.83 2.72 -4.23
N HIS A 63 -6.51 2.53 -4.23
CA HIS A 63 -5.83 1.67 -3.25
C HIS A 63 -5.19 2.44 -2.10
N LEU A 64 -4.62 3.61 -2.37
CA LEU A 64 -3.95 4.45 -1.38
C LEU A 64 -4.90 4.93 -0.28
N PRO A 65 -6.15 5.36 -0.57
CA PRO A 65 -7.14 5.69 0.48
C PRO A 65 -7.52 4.51 1.38
N ARG A 66 -7.26 3.28 0.93
CA ARG A 66 -7.53 2.05 1.69
C ARG A 66 -6.29 1.50 2.38
N LEU A 67 -5.16 2.20 2.28
CA LEU A 67 -3.93 1.85 2.96
C LEU A 67 -4.00 2.39 4.39
N ALA A 68 -3.74 1.50 5.34
CA ALA A 68 -3.64 1.86 6.75
C ALA A 68 -2.35 1.29 7.35
N ILE A 69 -1.70 2.10 8.19
CA ILE A 69 -0.48 1.74 8.90
C ILE A 69 -0.82 1.67 10.38
N SER A 70 -0.80 0.47 10.94
CA SER A 70 -1.04 0.24 12.36
C SER A 70 0.29 0.21 13.10
N LEU A 71 0.47 1.09 14.07
CA LEU A 71 1.58 1.07 15.02
C LEU A 71 1.17 0.27 16.26
N ALA A 72 1.89 -0.81 16.55
CA ALA A 72 1.73 -1.55 17.80
C ALA A 72 2.50 -0.84 18.92
N LEU A 73 1.79 -0.47 19.99
CA LEU A 73 2.30 0.39 21.07
C LEU A 73 2.36 -0.37 22.40
N PRO A 74 3.15 -1.46 22.52
CA PRO A 74 3.24 -2.20 23.76
C PRO A 74 3.81 -1.32 24.88
N ARG A 75 3.35 -1.57 26.11
CA ARG A 75 3.82 -0.85 27.30
C ARG A 75 5.16 -1.39 27.80
N ARG A 76 5.40 -2.68 27.57
CA ARG A 76 6.58 -3.40 28.04
C ARG A 76 7.47 -3.76 26.87
N ASP A 77 8.76 -3.78 27.15
CA ASP A 77 9.74 -4.36 26.23
C ASP A 77 9.47 -5.87 26.11
N PRO A 78 9.30 -6.43 24.90
CA PRO A 78 9.09 -7.86 24.71
C PRO A 78 10.26 -8.73 25.18
N THR A 79 11.49 -8.20 25.25
CA THR A 79 12.67 -8.98 25.63
C THR A 79 12.89 -8.99 27.14
N THR A 80 12.89 -7.82 27.77
CA THR A 80 13.16 -7.69 29.22
C THR A 80 11.92 -7.73 30.09
N SER A 81 10.72 -7.66 29.50
CA SER A 81 9.45 -7.45 30.21
C SER A 81 9.38 -6.19 31.06
N ALA A 82 10.39 -5.31 31.01
CA ALA A 82 10.40 -4.06 31.75
C ALA A 82 9.32 -3.11 31.23
N LEU A 83 8.71 -2.33 32.13
CA LEU A 83 7.78 -1.28 31.74
C LEU A 83 8.55 -0.11 31.14
N VAL A 84 8.43 0.09 29.84
CA VAL A 84 9.11 1.17 29.10
C VAL A 84 8.22 2.41 29.03
N TRP A 85 6.92 2.20 28.75
CA TRP A 85 5.97 3.27 28.51
C TRP A 85 4.88 3.27 29.59
N PRO A 86 4.90 4.24 30.53
CA PRO A 86 3.79 4.45 31.44
C PRO A 86 2.58 5.02 30.68
N GLY A 87 1.37 4.66 31.09
CA GLY A 87 0.13 5.10 30.44
C GLY A 87 -0.56 4.05 29.57
N PHE A 88 -1.90 4.05 29.66
CA PHE A 88 -2.77 3.17 28.92
C PHE A 88 -3.12 3.79 27.56
N ILE A 89 -3.11 2.98 26.51
CA ILE A 89 -3.59 3.35 25.18
C ILE A 89 -4.68 2.35 24.80
N PRO A 90 -5.88 2.81 24.41
CA PRO A 90 -6.94 1.91 23.95
C PRO A 90 -6.45 0.95 22.86
N HIS A 91 -6.69 -0.35 23.06
CA HIS A 91 -6.27 -1.43 22.16
C HIS A 91 -4.76 -1.51 21.85
N ALA A 92 -3.91 -0.76 22.58
CA ALA A 92 -2.46 -0.71 22.40
C ALA A 92 -2.00 -0.52 20.94
N ARG A 93 -2.78 0.20 20.13
CA ARG A 93 -2.45 0.46 18.72
C ARG A 93 -2.91 1.85 18.27
N LEU A 94 -2.13 2.46 17.39
CA LEU A 94 -2.50 3.67 16.66
C LEU A 94 -2.59 3.32 15.17
N ILE A 95 -3.68 3.67 14.52
CA ILE A 95 -3.86 3.41 13.08
C ILE A 95 -3.75 4.74 12.35
N LEU A 96 -2.78 4.88 11.46
CA LEU A 96 -2.67 6.02 10.56
C LEU A 96 -3.29 5.64 9.21
N CYS A 97 -4.15 6.52 8.71
CA CYS A 97 -4.83 6.35 7.43
C CYS A 97 -4.30 7.37 6.43
N PHE A 98 -4.40 7.05 5.14
CA PHE A 98 -4.08 8.01 4.10
C PHE A 98 -4.98 9.25 4.21
N ASP A 99 -4.35 10.43 4.19
CA ASP A 99 -5.03 11.73 4.21
C ASP A 99 -4.95 12.37 2.82
N LYS A 100 -3.72 12.58 2.33
CA LYS A 100 -3.46 13.23 1.04
C LYS A 100 -2.07 12.91 0.50
N LEU A 101 -1.84 13.26 -0.76
CA LEU A 101 -0.47 13.35 -1.29
C LEU A 101 0.22 14.60 -0.76
N ALA A 102 1.53 14.50 -0.54
CA ALA A 102 2.36 15.64 -0.15
C ALA A 102 2.56 16.60 -1.33
N SER A 103 3.32 17.68 -1.10
CA SER A 103 3.74 18.58 -2.18
C SER A 103 4.58 17.84 -3.24
N ASN A 104 5.36 16.84 -2.81
CA ASN A 104 5.98 15.88 -3.70
C ASN A 104 4.98 14.75 -4.02
N PRO A 105 4.61 14.49 -5.29
CA PRO A 105 3.65 13.46 -5.65
C PRO A 105 4.13 12.02 -5.38
N GLU A 106 5.42 11.83 -5.12
CA GLU A 106 5.99 10.54 -4.72
C GLU A 106 5.70 10.22 -3.24
N ASP A 107 5.36 11.23 -2.44
CA ASP A 107 5.15 11.11 -1.00
C ASP A 107 3.66 11.22 -0.65
N ALA A 108 3.24 10.41 0.33
CA ALA A 108 1.89 10.39 0.86
C ALA A 108 1.91 10.68 2.36
N ILE A 109 0.94 11.46 2.81
CA ILE A 109 0.76 11.83 4.21
C ILE A 109 -0.29 10.90 4.82
N PHE A 110 0.11 10.23 5.89
CA PHE A 110 -0.76 9.41 6.72
C PHE A 110 -1.01 10.12 8.05
N THR A 111 -2.27 10.20 8.47
CA THR A 111 -2.65 10.89 9.71
C THR A 111 -3.29 9.93 10.68
N SER A 112 -3.03 10.14 11.96
CA SER A 112 -3.74 9.47 13.05
C SER A 112 -5.18 9.98 13.20
N PRO A 113 -6.10 9.22 13.83
CA PRO A 113 -7.44 9.70 14.19
C PRO A 113 -7.39 10.74 15.31
N GLU A 114 -8.33 11.68 15.36
CA GLU A 114 -8.39 12.71 16.43
C GLU A 114 -8.56 12.10 17.84
N THR A 115 -9.27 10.98 17.92
CA THR A 115 -9.60 10.31 19.18
C THR A 115 -9.29 8.83 19.11
N LEU A 116 -8.86 8.26 20.24
CA LEU A 116 -8.65 6.81 20.43
C LEU A 116 -9.67 6.26 21.43
N GLY A 117 -10.05 5.00 21.25
CA GLY A 117 -11.01 4.31 22.12
C GLY A 117 -12.43 4.34 21.60
N LYS A 118 -13.38 3.91 22.44
CA LYS A 118 -14.82 3.88 22.14
C LYS A 118 -15.61 4.15 23.42
N GLY A 119 -16.73 4.85 23.31
CA GLY A 119 -17.63 5.09 24.44
C GLY A 119 -16.96 5.88 25.55
N GLN A 120 -16.92 5.33 26.76
CA GLN A 120 -16.36 5.98 27.95
C GLN A 120 -14.81 6.05 27.95
N ASP A 121 -14.14 5.21 27.15
CA ASP A 121 -12.67 5.20 27.03
C ASP A 121 -12.15 6.11 25.90
N LEU A 122 -13.00 6.99 25.38
CA LEU A 122 -12.63 7.90 24.30
C LEU A 122 -11.69 8.98 24.84
N GLN A 123 -10.48 9.06 24.29
CA GLN A 123 -9.47 10.06 24.65
C GLN A 123 -8.97 10.77 23.41
N SER A 124 -8.77 12.09 23.51
CA SER A 124 -8.18 12.87 22.43
C SER A 124 -6.68 12.55 22.30
N LEU A 125 -6.16 12.61 21.08
CA LEU A 125 -4.72 12.45 20.86
C LEU A 125 -3.89 13.57 21.47
N GLU A 126 -4.45 14.78 21.53
CA GLU A 126 -3.80 15.93 22.15
C GLU A 126 -3.58 15.68 23.64
N ASP A 127 -4.61 15.22 24.37
CA ASP A 127 -4.49 14.89 25.79
C ASP A 127 -3.46 13.76 26.02
N LEU A 128 -3.44 12.76 25.14
CA LEU A 128 -2.47 11.66 25.19
C LEU A 128 -1.03 12.12 24.93
N LYS A 129 -0.83 13.13 24.07
CA LYS A 129 0.48 13.75 23.84
C LYS A 129 0.88 14.59 25.06
N LEU A 130 0.00 15.44 25.56
CA LEU A 130 0.25 16.36 26.69
C LEU A 130 0.53 15.60 28.00
N SER A 131 -0.19 14.49 28.24
CA SER A 131 0.04 13.59 29.37
C SER A 131 1.28 12.69 29.21
N ASN A 132 2.04 12.85 28.12
CA ASN A 132 3.23 12.06 27.81
C ASN A 132 2.97 10.53 27.73
N VAL A 133 1.74 10.13 27.46
CA VAL A 133 1.35 8.72 27.23
C VAL A 133 1.72 8.29 25.82
N LEU A 134 1.60 9.20 24.85
CA LEU A 134 1.93 8.98 23.45
C LEU A 134 3.04 9.94 22.95
N PRO A 135 4.25 9.86 23.51
CA PRO A 135 5.36 10.69 23.02
C PRO A 135 5.82 10.23 21.64
N LYS A 136 6.41 11.15 20.86
CA LYS A 136 6.99 10.86 19.54
C LYS A 136 7.91 9.64 19.56
N LYS A 137 8.78 9.54 20.58
CA LYS A 137 9.71 8.42 20.74
C LYS A 137 9.00 7.05 20.80
N ARG A 138 7.85 6.97 21.48
CA ARG A 138 7.04 5.73 21.56
C ARG A 138 6.51 5.32 20.18
N LEU A 139 6.10 6.28 19.36
CA LEU A 139 5.64 6.03 17.99
C LEU A 139 6.79 5.57 17.08
N GLN A 140 7.97 6.17 17.24
CA GLN A 140 9.15 5.82 16.45
C GLN A 140 9.69 4.42 16.78
N GLU A 141 9.54 3.96 18.01
CA GLU A 141 9.94 2.60 18.43
C GLU A 141 8.91 1.53 18.07
N ALA A 142 7.67 1.93 17.80
CA ALA A 142 6.56 1.03 17.52
C ALA A 142 6.78 0.19 16.27
N ALA A 143 6.39 -1.09 16.34
CA ALA A 143 6.37 -1.95 15.16
C ALA A 143 5.23 -1.52 14.23
N ALA A 144 5.54 -1.31 12.95
CA ALA A 144 4.57 -0.93 11.94
C ALA A 144 4.00 -2.16 11.21
N TRP A 145 2.68 -2.23 11.15
CA TRP A 145 1.92 -3.22 10.41
C TRP A 145 1.13 -2.52 9.31
N VAL A 146 1.47 -2.78 8.06
CA VAL A 146 0.85 -2.17 6.89
C VAL A 146 -0.25 -3.09 6.38
N SER A 147 -1.44 -2.53 6.15
CA SER A 147 -2.55 -3.24 5.50
C SER A 147 -3.00 -2.48 4.26
N VAL A 148 -3.24 -3.21 3.18
CA VAL A 148 -3.81 -2.70 1.92
C VAL A 148 -5.22 -3.26 1.79
N ASN A 149 -6.17 -2.44 1.31
CA ASN A 149 -7.59 -2.78 1.11
C ASN A 149 -8.41 -3.00 2.39
N GLY A 150 -8.00 -2.43 3.53
CA GLY A 150 -8.79 -2.46 4.78
C GLY A 150 -8.99 -3.83 5.45
N VAL A 151 -8.47 -4.92 4.87
CA VAL A 151 -8.58 -6.27 5.47
C VAL A 151 -7.45 -6.47 6.48
N GLN A 152 -7.76 -6.35 7.78
CA GLN A 152 -6.76 -6.40 8.87
C GLN A 152 -5.91 -7.68 8.88
N GLY A 153 -6.47 -8.82 8.45
CA GLY A 153 -5.76 -10.11 8.40
C GLY A 153 -4.77 -10.26 7.22
N GLN A 154 -4.74 -9.31 6.29
CA GLN A 154 -3.91 -9.37 5.09
C GLN A 154 -2.72 -8.42 5.13
N GLY A 155 -2.38 -7.84 6.29
CA GLY A 155 -1.23 -6.95 6.38
C GLY A 155 0.13 -7.65 6.45
N ALA A 156 1.18 -6.84 6.56
CA ALA A 156 2.56 -7.27 6.75
C ALA A 156 3.28 -6.35 7.74
N SER A 157 4.16 -6.93 8.57
CA SER A 157 5.08 -6.16 9.41
C SER A 157 6.19 -5.60 8.53
N MET A 158 6.44 -4.30 8.62
CA MET A 158 7.37 -3.59 7.74
C MET A 158 8.26 -2.64 8.54
N MET A 159 9.54 -2.55 8.15
CA MET A 159 10.43 -1.49 8.64
C MET A 159 10.25 -0.25 7.77
N LEU A 160 9.61 0.78 8.32
CA LEU A 160 9.34 2.05 7.66
C LEU A 160 10.26 3.16 8.21
N SER A 161 10.43 4.27 7.47
CA SER A 161 11.16 5.44 7.99
C SER A 161 10.45 5.99 9.22
N ARG A 162 11.20 6.42 10.24
CA ARG A 162 10.62 6.76 11.55
C ARG A 162 10.31 8.25 11.72
N ASP A 163 10.02 8.95 10.63
CA ASP A 163 9.83 10.41 10.64
C ASP A 163 8.37 10.79 10.85
N ILE A 164 7.86 10.41 12.02
CA ILE A 164 6.52 10.81 12.47
C ILE A 164 6.62 12.22 13.07
N ALA A 165 5.81 13.13 12.55
CA ALA A 165 5.71 14.51 12.98
C ALA A 165 4.36 14.77 13.66
N TRP A 166 4.30 15.84 14.45
CA TRP A 166 3.04 16.32 15.02
C TRP A 166 2.59 17.54 14.22
N ASP A 167 1.35 17.51 13.78
CA ASP A 167 0.66 18.65 13.17
C ASP A 167 0.02 19.48 14.29
N GLU A 168 0.58 20.66 14.54
CA GLU A 168 0.09 21.56 15.58
C GLU A 168 -1.25 22.22 15.25
N GLU A 169 -1.63 22.31 13.97
CA GLU A 169 -2.90 22.91 13.55
C GLU A 169 -4.04 21.91 13.71
N ARG A 170 -3.84 20.67 13.26
CA ARG A 170 -4.86 19.61 13.32
C ARG A 170 -4.84 18.82 14.61
N LYS A 171 -3.77 18.95 15.41
CA LYS A 171 -3.53 18.19 16.64
C LYS A 171 -3.49 16.67 16.40
N LEU A 172 -2.76 16.27 15.35
CA LEU A 172 -2.63 14.87 14.92
C LEU A 172 -1.17 14.48 14.71
N TRP A 173 -0.89 13.19 14.81
CA TRP A 173 0.36 12.63 14.31
C TRP A 173 0.26 12.44 12.80
N THR A 174 1.28 12.91 12.09
CA THR A 174 1.42 12.82 10.65
C THR A 174 2.67 12.03 10.29
N TRP A 175 2.59 11.25 9.24
CA TRP A 175 3.70 10.44 8.76
C TRP A 175 3.77 10.51 7.24
N GLU A 176 4.83 11.15 6.74
CA GLU A 176 5.09 11.27 5.33
C GLU A 176 5.95 10.08 4.86
N LEU A 177 5.52 9.42 3.79
CA LEU A 177 6.13 8.21 3.28
C LEU A 177 6.11 8.18 1.75
N ASP A 178 7.21 7.73 1.14
CA ASP A 178 7.24 7.34 -0.27
C ASP A 178 6.28 6.16 -0.47
N TRP A 179 5.12 6.46 -1.06
CA TRP A 179 4.03 5.50 -1.16
C TRP A 179 4.32 4.42 -2.19
N LYS A 180 5.10 4.73 -3.24
CA LYS A 180 5.47 3.74 -4.27
C LYS A 180 6.41 2.71 -3.68
N ARG A 181 7.38 3.16 -2.89
CA ARG A 181 8.29 2.28 -2.15
C ARG A 181 7.53 1.45 -1.13
N LEU A 182 6.62 2.06 -0.38
CA LEU A 182 5.76 1.38 0.59
C LEU A 182 5.00 0.21 -0.06
N VAL A 183 4.27 0.47 -1.15
CA VAL A 183 3.46 -0.54 -1.86
C VAL A 183 4.35 -1.62 -2.47
N SER A 184 5.49 -1.26 -3.06
CA SER A 184 6.44 -2.21 -3.65
C SER A 184 7.02 -3.15 -2.59
N GLN A 185 7.44 -2.62 -1.44
CA GLN A 185 7.95 -3.43 -0.33
C GLN A 185 6.86 -4.34 0.26
N PHE A 186 5.63 -3.84 0.38
CA PHE A 186 4.50 -4.64 0.87
C PHE A 186 4.26 -5.88 0.00
N PHE A 187 4.17 -5.72 -1.32
CA PHE A 187 3.94 -6.85 -2.22
C PHE A 187 5.15 -7.79 -2.30
N ALA A 188 6.39 -7.27 -2.25
CA ALA A 188 7.58 -8.11 -2.17
C ALA A 188 7.58 -9.00 -0.91
N LEU A 189 7.14 -8.49 0.24
CA LEU A 189 7.00 -9.27 1.46
C LEU A 189 5.90 -10.33 1.36
N LYS A 190 4.76 -9.98 0.75
CA LYS A 190 3.68 -10.92 0.46
C LYS A 190 4.14 -12.07 -0.43
N GLU A 191 4.89 -11.78 -1.49
CA GLU A 191 5.44 -12.81 -2.38
C GLU A 191 6.41 -13.74 -1.65
N ARG A 192 7.27 -13.22 -0.77
CA ARG A 192 8.15 -14.08 0.04
C ARG A 192 7.38 -14.98 1.00
N LYS A 193 6.33 -14.46 1.63
CA LYS A 193 5.53 -15.19 2.63
C LYS A 193 4.62 -16.25 2.01
N TYR A 194 4.00 -15.97 0.86
CA TYR A 194 3.00 -16.84 0.22
C TYR A 194 3.48 -17.54 -1.06
N GLY A 195 4.59 -17.08 -1.65
CA GLY A 195 5.22 -17.69 -2.84
C GLY A 195 5.88 -19.04 -2.55
N ASN A 196 6.36 -19.26 -1.31
CA ASN A 196 6.91 -20.55 -0.87
C ASN A 196 5.85 -21.63 -0.61
N THR A 197 4.55 -21.27 -0.60
CA THR A 197 3.44 -22.20 -0.36
C THR A 197 2.80 -22.75 -1.63
N ARG A 198 3.31 -22.45 -2.83
CA ARG A 198 2.87 -23.16 -4.04
C ARG A 198 3.66 -24.46 -4.15
N PRO A 199 3.03 -25.65 -4.03
CA PRO A 199 3.71 -26.87 -4.42
C PRO A 199 4.14 -26.70 -5.88
N ARG A 200 5.44 -26.83 -6.15
CA ARG A 200 5.93 -27.00 -7.52
C ARG A 200 5.13 -28.15 -8.11
N ARG A 201 4.15 -27.85 -8.96
CA ARG A 201 3.51 -28.88 -9.78
C ARG A 201 4.64 -29.44 -10.62
N LEU A 202 5.14 -30.59 -10.20
CA LEU A 202 5.97 -31.47 -11.00
C LEU A 202 5.14 -31.79 -12.24
N PHE A 203 5.34 -31.03 -13.31
CA PHE A 203 5.04 -31.50 -14.64
C PHE A 203 6.05 -32.61 -14.94
N ASN A 204 5.77 -33.80 -14.44
CA ASN A 204 6.36 -35.00 -15.01
C ASN A 204 5.69 -35.20 -16.36
N ARG A 205 6.40 -34.77 -17.41
CA ARG A 205 6.20 -35.31 -18.76
C ARG A 205 6.57 -36.78 -18.74
N ARG A 206 5.60 -37.65 -19.01
CA ARG A 206 5.79 -38.87 -19.79
C ARG A 206 4.61 -38.99 -20.74
#